data_AF-A0A6M3ZVQ4-F1
#
_entry.id   AF-A0A6M3ZVQ4-F1
#
_cell.length_a   1.000
_cell.length_b   1.000
_cell.length_c   1.000
_cell.angle_alpha   90.00
_cell.angle_beta   90.00
_cell.angle_gamma   90.00
#
_symmetry.space_group_name_H-M   'P 1'
#
loop_
_entity.id
_entity.type
_entity.pdbx_description
1 polymer ?
#
loop_
_entity_poly.entity_id
_entity_poly.type
_entity_poly.pdbx_seq_one_letter_code
_entity_poly.pdbx_strand_id
1 'polypeptide(L)'
;MEGAAMNMDEDRRMVAWCDELAQTQRLKVEPVAEGWRVSLDGFPMSYGETVGAAVMWTFIMSHSRHQYCRVCTRDGLLNRRF
;
A
#
# COMPACT_ATOMS: atom_id res chain seq x y z
N MET A 1 10.48 -19.59 8.39
CA MET A 1 9.96 -18.26 8.03
C MET A 1 8.58 -18.47 7.46
N GLU A 2 7.55 -18.42 8.30
CA GLU A 2 6.17 -18.37 7.82
C GLU A 2 5.94 -16.95 7.33
N GLY A 3 6.06 -16.74 6.02
CA GLY A 3 5.47 -15.57 5.40
C GLY A 3 3.97 -15.67 5.65
N ALA A 4 3.41 -14.70 6.38
CA ALA A 4 1.98 -14.63 6.61
C ALA A 4 1.27 -14.67 5.26
N ALA A 5 0.72 -15.82 4.89
CA ALA A 5 -0.08 -15.96 3.70
C ALA A 5 -1.32 -15.08 3.91
N MET A 6 -1.41 -13.98 3.16
CA MET A 6 -2.62 -13.15 3.11
C MET A 6 -3.80 -14.07 2.84
N ASN A 7 -4.83 -13.96 3.65
CA ASN A 7 -6.04 -14.74 3.39
C ASN A 7 -6.72 -14.19 2.11
N MET A 8 -7.58 -15.00 1.48
CA MET A 8 -8.22 -14.63 0.21
C MET A 8 -9.04 -13.32 0.29
N ASP A 9 -9.53 -12.94 1.46
CA ASP A 9 -10.28 -11.69 1.65
C ASP A 9 -9.36 -10.47 1.70
N GLU A 10 -8.20 -10.59 2.34
CA GLU A 10 -7.15 -9.56 2.32
C GLU A 10 -6.60 -9.37 0.92
N ASP A 11 -6.45 -10.44 0.14
CA ASP A 11 -5.98 -10.38 -1.25
C ASP A 11 -6.98 -9.65 -2.14
N ARG A 12 -8.28 -9.99 -2.05
CA ARG A 12 -9.34 -9.27 -2.76
C ARG A 12 -9.39 -7.78 -2.40
N ARG A 13 -9.22 -7.45 -1.12
CA ARG A 13 -9.18 -6.05 -0.65
C ARG A 13 -7.96 -5.30 -1.19
N MET A 14 -6.80 -5.94 -1.20
CA MET A 14 -5.58 -5.36 -1.76
C MET A 14 -5.74 -5.06 -3.25
N VAL A 15 -6.31 -5.98 -4.03
CA VAL A 15 -6.57 -5.77 -5.46
C VAL A 15 -7.51 -4.59 -5.68
N ALA A 16 -8.65 -4.55 -4.99
CA ALA A 16 -9.60 -3.45 -5.10
C ALA A 16 -8.99 -2.09 -4.71
N TRP A 17 -8.17 -2.08 -3.65
CA TRP A 17 -7.43 -0.90 -3.20
C TRP A 17 -6.41 -0.41 -4.25
N CYS A 18 -5.65 -1.34 -4.84
CA CYS A 18 -4.72 -1.03 -5.93
C CYS A 18 -5.45 -0.44 -7.15
N ASP A 19 -6.57 -1.03 -7.54
CA ASP A 19 -7.36 -0.57 -8.70
C ASP A 19 -7.90 0.85 -8.51
N GLU A 20 -8.44 1.16 -7.33
CA GLU A 20 -8.91 2.52 -6.99
C GLU A 20 -7.77 3.55 -7.05
N LEU A 21 -6.61 3.21 -6.48
CA LEU A 21 -5.49 4.13 -6.41
C LEU A 21 -4.76 4.29 -7.75
N ALA A 22 -4.78 3.26 -8.61
CA ALA A 22 -4.30 3.36 -9.98
C ALA A 22 -5.18 4.30 -10.81
N GLN A 23 -6.51 4.18 -10.70
CA GLN A 23 -7.46 5.06 -11.39
C GLN A 23 -7.31 6.52 -10.98
N THR A 24 -6.98 6.77 -9.71
CA THR A 24 -6.78 8.12 -9.16
C THR A 24 -5.33 8.60 -9.25
N GLN A 25 -4.42 7.80 -9.81
CA GLN A 25 -2.97 8.07 -9.89
C GLN A 25 -2.31 8.38 -8.54
N ARG A 26 -2.89 7.87 -7.45
CA ARG A 26 -2.43 8.09 -6.08
C ARG A 26 -1.35 7.10 -5.66
N LEU A 27 -1.38 5.89 -6.22
CA LEU A 27 -0.34 4.87 -6.03
C LEU A 27 0.69 4.98 -7.16
N LYS A 28 1.94 5.26 -6.81
CA LYS A 28 3.06 5.27 -7.75
C LYS A 28 4.05 4.17 -7.38
N VAL A 29 4.37 3.34 -8.36
CA VAL A 29 5.41 2.31 -8.26
C VAL A 29 6.54 2.69 -9.19
N GLU A 30 7.77 2.76 -8.69
CA GLU A 30 8.93 3.14 -9.49
C GLU A 30 10.14 2.24 -9.20
N PRO A 31 10.92 1.88 -10.24
CA PRO A 31 12.16 1.13 -10.04
C PRO A 31 13.22 2.01 -9.37
N VAL A 32 13.99 1.40 -8.47
CA VAL A 32 15.17 1.98 -7.82
C VAL A 32 16.34 1.00 -7.92
N ALA A 33 17.56 1.43 -7.55
CA ALA A 33 18.77 0.62 -7.70
C ALA A 33 18.68 -0.78 -7.05
N GLU A 34 17.94 -0.90 -5.95
CA GLU A 34 17.83 -2.14 -5.14
C GLU A 34 16.43 -2.78 -5.19
N GLY A 35 15.58 -2.38 -6.14
CA GLY A 35 14.23 -2.95 -6.28
C GLY A 35 13.18 -1.91 -6.67
N TRP A 36 12.14 -1.80 -5.86
CA TRP A 36 10.95 -1.00 -6.15
C TRP A 36 10.58 -0.11 -4.97
N ARG A 37 10.34 1.16 -5.27
CA ARG A 37 9.76 2.13 -4.33
C ARG A 37 8.29 2.30 -4.63
N VAL A 38 7.47 2.27 -3.58
CA VAL A 38 6.05 2.59 -3.67
C VAL A 38 5.76 3.87 -2.89
N SER A 39 5.06 4.79 -3.55
CA SER A 39 4.60 6.04 -2.95
C SER A 39 3.08 6.14 -3.03
N LEU A 40 2.48 6.70 -1.99
CA LEU A 40 1.06 7.00 -1.91
C LEU A 40 0.89 8.51 -1.77
N ASP A 41 0.13 9.15 -2.67
CA ASP A 41 -0.08 10.61 -2.69
C ASP A 41 1.23 11.42 -2.71
N GLY A 42 2.25 10.87 -3.38
CA GLY A 42 3.58 11.48 -3.44
C GLY A 42 4.44 11.26 -2.18
N PHE A 43 3.94 10.57 -1.16
CA PHE A 43 4.71 10.19 0.01
C PHE A 43 5.29 8.79 -0.15
N PRO A 44 6.62 8.60 0.01
CA PRO A 44 7.21 7.27 -0.04
C PRO A 44 6.71 6.43 1.13
N MET A 45 6.19 5.24 0.81
CA MET A 45 5.60 4.33 1.80
C MET A 45 6.51 3.14 2.06
N SER A 46 6.93 2.42 1.03
CA SER A 46 7.71 1.19 1.16
C SER A 46 8.79 1.06 0.09
N TYR A 47 9.74 0.15 0.37
CA TYR A 47 10.68 -0.40 -0.58
C TYR A 47 10.58 -1.92 -0.56
N GLY A 48 10.78 -2.57 -1.70
CA GLY A 48 10.80 -4.03 -1.78
C GLY A 48 11.56 -4.53 -3.00
N GLU A 49 12.11 -5.73 -2.90
CA GLU A 49 12.87 -6.39 -3.98
C GLU A 49 11.98 -6.68 -5.21
N THR A 50 10.66 -6.84 -4.99
CA THR A 50 9.66 -7.03 -6.04
C THR A 50 8.53 -6.01 -5.91
N VAL A 51 7.84 -5.72 -7.03
CA VAL A 51 6.63 -4.88 -7.04
C VAL A 51 5.61 -5.40 -6.05
N GLY A 52 5.34 -6.71 -6.07
CA GLY A 52 4.36 -7.34 -5.18
C GLY A 52 4.70 -7.14 -3.70
N ALA A 53 5.95 -7.34 -3.31
CA ALA A 53 6.39 -7.13 -1.94
C ALA A 53 6.24 -5.65 -1.51
N ALA A 54 6.67 -4.71 -2.34
CA ALA A 54 6.57 -3.29 -2.03
C ALA A 54 5.10 -2.81 -1.93
N VAL A 55 4.24 -3.26 -2.84
CA VAL A 55 2.81 -2.94 -2.83
C VAL A 55 2.11 -3.56 -1.63
N MET A 56 2.38 -4.83 -1.32
CA MET A 56 1.83 -5.53 -0.15
C MET A 56 2.21 -4.81 1.16
N TRP A 57 3.47 -4.41 1.32
CA TRP A 57 3.89 -3.64 2.49
C TRP A 57 3.20 -2.28 2.58
N THR A 58 2.99 -1.60 1.45
CA THR A 58 2.23 -0.33 1.41
C THR A 58 0.78 -0.54 1.82
N PHE A 59 0.14 -1.61 1.35
CA PHE A 59 -1.20 -1.99 1.76
C PHE A 59 -1.29 -2.26 3.26
N ILE A 60 -0.38 -3.09 3.80
CA ILE A 60 -0.32 -3.37 5.24
C ILE A 60 -0.16 -2.07 6.03
N MET A 61 0.82 -1.22 5.69
CA MET A 61 1.09 0.02 6.44
C MET A 61 -0.06 1.03 6.38
N SER A 62 -0.82 1.08 5.28
CA SER A 62 -1.98 1.96 5.15
C SER A 62 -3.20 1.46 5.92
N HIS A 63 -3.28 0.17 6.25
CA HIS A 63 -4.43 -0.45 6.94
C HIS A 63 -4.10 -0.93 8.36
N SER A 64 -2.83 -1.04 8.74
CA SER A 64 -2.39 -1.36 10.10
C SER A 64 -2.43 -0.09 10.96
N ARG A 65 -3.41 -0.02 11.86
CA ARG A 65 -3.66 0.98 12.93
C ARG A 65 -2.79 2.25 12.88
N HIS A 66 -3.38 3.31 12.28
CA HIS A 66 -3.32 4.77 12.52
C HIS A 66 -2.07 5.51 13.07
N GLN A 67 -1.09 4.90 13.74
CA GLN A 67 -0.02 5.63 14.42
C GLN A 67 1.16 6.01 13.52
N TYR A 68 1.33 5.35 12.36
CA TYR A 68 2.50 5.56 11.50
C TYR A 68 2.18 6.06 10.09
N CYS A 69 0.91 6.04 9.69
CA CYS A 69 0.51 6.48 8.36
C CYS A 69 0.23 7.99 8.34
N ARG A 70 1.22 8.79 7.93
CA ARG A 70 1.08 10.25 7.71
C ARG A 70 0.05 10.60 6.61
N VAL A 71 -0.18 9.71 5.65
CA VAL A 71 -1.19 9.89 4.59
C VAL A 71 -2.61 9.74 5.16
N CYS A 72 -2.80 8.78 6.06
CA CYS A 72 -4.07 8.48 6.70
C CYS A 72 -4.53 9.61 7.65
N THR A 73 -3.60 10.44 8.14
CA THR A 73 -3.87 11.55 9.07
C THR A 73 -4.09 12.89 8.38
N ARG A 74 -3.70 13.06 7.11
CA ARG A 74 -3.75 14.37 6.43
C ARG A 74 -5.02 14.61 5.61
N ASP A 75 -5.64 13.57 5.05
CA ASP A 75 -6.80 13.74 4.14
C ASP A 75 -8.06 12.94 4.51
N GLY A 76 -8.11 12.24 5.64
CA GLY A 76 -9.33 11.53 6.06
C GLY A 76 -9.85 10.48 5.05
N LEU A 77 -9.02 10.06 4.09
CA LEU A 77 -9.40 9.22 2.95
C LEU A 77 -9.65 7.75 3.32
N LEU A 78 -9.45 7.35 4.58
CA LEU A 78 -9.73 6.00 5.07
C LEU A 78 -10.89 5.92 6.07
N ASN A 79 -11.62 7.03 6.30
CA ASN A 79 -12.79 7.02 7.18
C ASN A 79 -14.09 6.67 6.44
N ARG A 80 -14.00 6.04 5.26
CA ARG A 80 -15.14 5.32 4.68
C ARG A 80 -15.02 3.86 5.12
N ARG A 81 -15.79 3.53 6.16
CA ARG A 81 -16.08 2.16 6.58
C ARG A 81 -16.39 1.31 5.32
N PHE A 82 -15.55 0.32 5.05
CA PHE A 82 -15.93 -0.89 4.35
C PHE A 82 -16.18 -1.98 5.37
#